data_AF-A0A7D7LD75-F1
#
_entry.id   AF-A0A7D7LD75-F1
#
_cell.length_a   1.000
_cell.length_b   1.000
_cell.length_c   1.000
_cell.angle_alpha   90.00
_cell.angle_beta   90.00
_cell.angle_gamma   90.00
#
_symmetry.space_group_name_H-M   'P 1'
#
loop_
_entity.id
_entity.type
_entity.pdbx_description
1 polymer ?
#
loop_
_entity_poly.entity_id
_entity_poly.type
_entity_poly.pdbx_seq_one_letter_code
_entity_poly.pdbx_strand_id
1 'polypeptide(L)'
;MGIYETFTFVVLGILLGLLGQILRIVVGIKKEIDQTIASGKTLKDSFDSIRLAISLMIGGLAGGLGAITLLGTEINRELLLTLVAIGYSGADFIEGFIRKNTPL
;
A
#
# COMPACT_ATOMS: atom_id res chain seq x y z
N MET A 1 -2.83 -21.32 16.53
CA MET A 1 -2.27 -19.98 16.83
C MET A 1 -2.91 -19.45 18.09
N GLY A 2 -2.11 -18.94 19.02
CA GLY A 2 -2.61 -18.18 20.18
C GLY A 2 -3.00 -16.76 19.79
N ILE A 3 -3.77 -16.07 20.63
CA ILE A 3 -4.24 -14.71 20.35
C ILE A 3 -3.09 -13.70 20.10
N TYR A 4 -1.97 -13.88 20.79
CA TYR A 4 -0.77 -13.06 20.62
C TYR A 4 -0.08 -13.31 19.26
N GLU A 5 -0.06 -14.55 18.79
CA GLU A 5 0.51 -14.90 17.48
C GLU A 5 -0.35 -14.34 16.36
N THR A 6 -1.68 -14.47 16.47
CA THR A 6 -2.64 -13.88 15.52
C THR A 6 -2.49 -12.36 15.48
N PHE A 7 -2.42 -11.70 16.63
CA PHE A 7 -2.21 -10.25 16.69
C PHE A 7 -0.90 -9.85 16.02
N THR A 8 0.20 -10.53 16.34
CA THR A 8 1.52 -10.25 15.75
C THR A 8 1.54 -10.48 14.25
N PHE A 9 0.85 -11.52 13.77
CA PHE A 9 0.73 -11.82 12.35
C PHE A 9 -0.08 -10.77 11.59
N VAL A 10 -1.19 -10.29 12.15
CA VAL A 10 -1.98 -9.21 11.55
C VAL A 10 -1.19 -7.90 11.51
N VAL A 11 -0.48 -7.56 12.60
CA VAL A 11 0.41 -6.39 12.63
C VAL A 11 1.51 -6.52 11.57
N LEU A 12 2.11 -7.71 11.43
CA LEU A 12 3.08 -7.99 10.37
C LEU A 12 2.46 -7.76 8.98
N GLY A 13 1.24 -8.25 8.75
CA GLY A 13 0.49 -7.99 7.52
C GLY A 13 0.30 -6.50 7.21
N ILE A 14 -0.07 -5.71 8.23
CA ILE A 14 -0.23 -4.26 8.08
C ILE A 14 1.10 -3.61 7.70
N LEU A 15 2.19 -3.96 8.38
CA LEU A 15 3.52 -3.41 8.10
C LEU A 15 4.01 -3.79 6.70
N LEU A 16 3.85 -5.05 6.30
CA LEU A 16 4.20 -5.50 4.95
C LEU A 16 3.31 -4.86 3.88
N GLY A 17 2.04 -4.64 4.20
CA GLY A 17 1.10 -3.90 3.35
C GLY A 17 1.55 -2.46 3.10
N LEU A 18 1.98 -1.78 4.17
CA LEU A 18 2.58 -0.45 4.10
C LEU A 18 3.85 -0.44 3.25
N LEU A 19 4.73 -1.44 3.40
CA LEU A 19 5.93 -1.58 2.56
C LEU A 19 5.59 -1.71 1.08
N GLY A 20 4.58 -2.52 0.75
CA GLY A 20 4.03 -2.63 -0.61
C GLY A 20 3.62 -1.27 -1.16
N GLN A 21 2.90 -0.48 -0.37
CA GLN A 21 2.44 0.82 -0.81
C GLN A 21 3.55 1.88 -0.91
N ILE A 22 4.57 1.82 -0.05
CA ILE A 22 5.74 2.71 -0.15
C ILE A 22 6.46 2.52 -1.48
N LEU A 23 6.64 1.28 -1.94
CA LEU A 23 7.25 1.00 -3.25
C LEU A 23 6.51 1.73 -4.38
N ARG A 24 5.18 1.74 -4.34
CA ARG A 24 4.35 2.44 -5.33
C ARG A 24 4.50 3.94 -5.26
N ILE A 25 4.50 4.50 -4.04
CA ILE A 25 4.69 5.94 -3.82
C ILE A 25 6.04 6.39 -4.38
N VAL A 26 7.12 5.67 -4.11
CA VAL A 26 8.46 6.00 -4.63
C VAL A 26 8.49 6.00 -6.16
N VAL A 27 7.86 5.00 -6.80
CA VAL A 27 7.75 4.94 -8.27
C VAL A 27 6.89 6.07 -8.82
N GLY A 28 5.77 6.40 -8.16
CA GLY A 28 4.88 7.49 -8.54
C GLY A 28 5.56 8.86 -8.48
N ILE A 29 6.27 9.14 -7.40
CA ILE A 29 7.05 10.37 -7.21
C ILE A 29 8.10 10.49 -8.31
N LYS A 30 8.86 9.41 -8.58
CA LYS A 30 9.88 9.42 -9.63
C LYS A 30 9.27 9.75 -11.00
N LYS A 31 8.12 9.16 -11.31
CA LYS A 31 7.41 9.41 -12.57
C LYS A 31 6.92 10.86 -12.69
N GLU A 32 6.40 11.44 -11.62
CA GLU A 32 6.01 12.85 -11.59
C GLU A 32 7.21 13.79 -11.77
N ILE A 33 8.35 13.46 -11.16
CA ILE A 33 9.61 14.20 -11.34
C ILE A 33 10.03 14.18 -12.80
N ASP A 34 10.09 13.00 -13.43
CA ASP A 34 10.49 12.85 -14.83
C ASP A 34 9.55 13.64 -15.78
N GLN A 35 8.24 13.61 -15.52
CA GLN A 35 7.25 14.37 -16.29
C GLN A 35 7.38 15.89 -16.09
N THR A 36 7.70 16.32 -14.87
CA THR A 36 7.84 17.73 -14.52
C THR A 36 9.11 18.32 -15.15
N ILE A 37 10.22 17.57 -15.16
CA ILE A 37 11.45 17.91 -15.88
C ILE A 37 11.17 18.04 -17.38
N ALA A 38 10.44 17.10 -17.97
CA ALA A 38 10.09 17.13 -19.39
C ALA A 38 9.16 18.31 -19.76
N SER A 39 8.36 18.79 -18.82
CA SER A 39 7.34 19.84 -19.05
C SER A 39 7.76 21.24 -18.58
N GLY A 40 8.96 21.40 -18.00
CA GLY A 40 9.49 22.69 -17.53
C GLY A 40 8.69 23.35 -16.40
N LYS A 41 7.87 22.60 -15.67
CA LYS A 41 7.04 23.11 -14.55
C LYS A 41 7.77 22.94 -13.20
N THR A 42 7.33 23.67 -12.18
CA THR A 42 7.84 23.55 -10.81
C THR A 42 7.09 22.46 -10.03
N LEU A 43 7.82 21.53 -9.41
CA LEU A 43 7.33 20.39 -8.61
C LEU A 43 6.50 20.75 -7.36
N LYS A 44 6.33 22.03 -7.05
CA LYS A 44 5.89 22.50 -5.73
C LYS A 44 4.38 22.47 -5.49
N ASP A 45 3.56 22.34 -6.52
CA ASP A 45 2.08 22.39 -6.40
C ASP A 45 1.38 21.02 -6.44
N SER A 46 2.07 19.94 -6.79
CA SER A 46 1.43 18.61 -6.97
C SER A 46 1.55 17.65 -5.78
N PHE A 47 2.28 18.02 -4.73
CA PHE A 47 2.61 17.10 -3.65
C PHE A 47 1.61 17.16 -2.49
N ASP A 48 0.53 16.37 -2.59
CA ASP A 48 -0.47 16.25 -1.53
C ASP A 48 -0.06 15.20 -0.48
N SER A 49 0.45 15.68 0.64
CA SER A 49 0.88 14.84 1.77
C SER A 49 -0.28 14.09 2.43
N ILE A 50 -1.50 14.66 2.41
CA ILE A 50 -2.70 14.00 2.97
C ILE A 50 -3.08 12.82 2.08
N ARG A 51 -3.05 13.02 0.76
CA ARG A 51 -3.32 11.94 -0.21
C ARG A 51 -2.33 10.79 -0.07
N LEU A 52 -1.04 11.08 0.15
CA LEU A 52 -0.02 10.05 0.41
C LEU A 52 -0.28 9.29 1.72
N ALA A 53 -0.67 9.99 2.78
CA ALA A 53 -0.99 9.35 4.06
C ALA A 53 -2.22 8.42 3.94
N ILE A 54 -3.28 8.87 3.25
CA ILE A 54 -4.46 8.05 2.98
C ILE A 54 -4.07 6.82 2.15
N SER A 55 -3.27 7.02 1.10
CA SER A 55 -2.79 5.96 0.23
C SER A 55 -2.01 4.89 1.02
N LEU A 56 -1.10 5.31 1.91
CA LEU A 56 -0.39 4.42 2.84
C LEU A 56 -1.36 3.64 3.75
N MET A 57 -2.32 4.33 4.37
CA MET A 57 -3.32 3.68 5.23
C MET A 57 -4.08 2.59 4.47
N ILE A 58 -4.48 2.85 3.22
CA ILE A 58 -5.16 1.87 2.39
C ILE A 58 -4.28 0.63 2.17
N GLY A 59 -3.00 0.81 1.83
CA GLY A 59 -2.07 -0.31 1.65
C GLY A 59 -1.83 -1.13 2.91
N GLY A 60 -1.72 -0.47 4.07
CA GLY A 60 -1.63 -1.14 5.37
C GLY A 60 -2.90 -1.94 5.69
N LEU A 61 -4.07 -1.37 5.46
CA LEU A 61 -5.35 -2.07 5.65
C LEU A 61 -5.48 -3.27 4.72
N ALA A 62 -5.08 -3.13 3.45
CA ALA A 62 -5.06 -4.25 2.50
C ALA A 62 -4.13 -5.38 2.97
N GLY A 63 -2.92 -5.07 3.43
CA GLY A 63 -1.99 -6.06 3.97
C GLY A 63 -2.49 -6.71 5.26
N GLY A 64 -3.12 -5.94 6.15
CA GLY A 64 -3.77 -6.48 7.36
C GLY A 64 -4.91 -7.44 7.05
N LEU A 65 -5.78 -7.08 6.10
CA LEU A 65 -6.83 -7.98 5.59
C LEU A 65 -6.23 -9.22 4.94
N GLY A 66 -5.16 -9.07 4.15
CA GLY A 66 -4.42 -10.19 3.57
C GLY A 66 -3.87 -11.15 4.64
N ALA A 67 -3.29 -10.62 5.72
CA ALA A 67 -2.85 -11.45 6.84
C ALA A 67 -4.01 -12.17 7.52
N ILE A 68 -5.17 -11.53 7.70
CA ILE A 68 -6.34 -12.22 8.24
C ILE A 68 -6.75 -13.39 7.34
N THR A 69 -6.74 -13.22 6.01
CA THR A 69 -7.08 -14.31 5.07
C THR A 69 -6.08 -15.45 5.05
N LEU A 70 -4.83 -15.19 5.44
CA LEU A 70 -3.74 -16.15 5.46
C LEU A 70 -3.47 -16.71 6.86
N LEU A 71 -4.35 -16.44 7.84
CA LEU A 71 -4.16 -16.95 9.20
C LEU A 71 -4.02 -18.47 9.22
N GLY A 72 -3.03 -18.96 9.98
CA GLY A 72 -2.74 -20.39 10.10
C GLY A 72 -1.85 -20.97 9.00
N THR A 73 -1.44 -20.18 8.01
CA THR A 73 -0.37 -20.59 7.08
C THR A 73 1.01 -20.41 7.71
N GLU A 74 1.96 -21.25 7.30
CA GLU A 74 3.34 -21.16 7.77
C GLU A 74 4.02 -19.90 7.24
N ILE A 75 4.70 -19.18 8.14
CA ILE A 75 5.44 -17.97 7.76
C ILE A 75 6.69 -18.38 6.98
N ASN A 76 6.67 -18.14 5.68
CA ASN A 76 7.79 -18.33 4.78
C ASN A 76 8.02 -17.07 3.92
N ARG A 77 9.11 -17.07 3.14
CA ARG A 77 9.46 -15.90 2.30
C ARG A 77 8.36 -15.56 1.28
N GLU A 78 7.72 -16.58 0.73
CA GLU A 78 6.65 -16.43 -0.25
C GLU A 78 5.46 -15.69 0.36
N LEU A 79 5.02 -16.11 1.54
CA LEU A 79 3.94 -15.47 2.27
C LEU A 79 4.24 -13.99 2.58
N LEU A 80 5.46 -13.68 3.00
CA LEU A 80 5.86 -12.29 3.27
C LEU A 80 5.79 -11.45 1.99
N LEU A 81 6.28 -11.98 0.86
CA LEU A 81 6.18 -11.32 -0.43
C LEU A 81 4.73 -11.19 -0.92
N THR A 82 3.88 -12.19 -0.64
CA THR A 82 2.45 -12.15 -0.92
C THR A 82 1.78 -11.01 -0.16
N LEU A 83 2.07 -10.83 1.13
CA LEU A 83 1.51 -9.73 1.93
C LEU A 83 1.94 -8.35 1.40
N VAL A 84 3.19 -8.21 0.97
CA VAL A 84 3.68 -7.00 0.29
C VAL A 84 2.92 -6.76 -1.02
N ALA A 85 2.75 -7.80 -1.83
CA ALA A 85 2.03 -7.72 -3.10
C ALA A 85 0.53 -7.41 -2.92
N ILE A 86 -0.09 -7.93 -1.86
CA ILE A 86 -1.45 -7.60 -1.45
C ILE A 86 -1.55 -6.13 -1.03
N GLY A 87 -0.59 -5.61 -0.26
CA GLY A 87 -0.54 -4.19 0.08
C GLY A 87 -0.46 -3.29 -1.15
N TYR A 88 0.46 -3.62 -2.07
CA TYR A 88 0.65 -2.90 -3.33
C TYR A 88 -0.62 -2.92 -4.20
N SER A 89 -1.10 -4.12 -4.54
CA SER A 89 -2.19 -4.31 -5.51
C SER A 89 -3.57 -4.02 -4.89
N GLY A 90 -3.73 -4.28 -3.59
CA GLY A 90 -4.94 -4.00 -2.85
C GLY A 90 -5.18 -2.50 -2.70
N ALA A 91 -4.12 -1.71 -2.49
CA ALA A 91 -4.24 -0.26 -2.52
C ALA A 91 -4.66 0.27 -3.89
N ASP A 92 -4.09 -0.26 -4.97
CA ASP A 92 -4.53 0.05 -6.34
C ASP A 92 -6.02 -0.27 -6.54
N PHE A 93 -6.47 -1.43 -6.08
CA PHE A 93 -7.87 -1.85 -6.16
C PHE A 93 -8.80 -0.91 -5.40
N ILE A 94 -8.48 -0.58 -4.15
CA ILE A 94 -9.31 0.28 -3.30
C ILE A 94 -9.34 1.71 -3.83
N GLU A 95 -8.19 2.28 -4.22
CA GLU A 95 -8.13 3.60 -4.84
C GLU A 95 -8.89 3.66 -6.17
N GLY A 96 -8.75 2.63 -7.01
CA GLY A 96 -9.49 2.50 -8.26
C GLY A 96 -10.99 2.40 -8.05
N PHE A 97 -11.41 1.64 -7.03
CA PHE A 97 -12.81 1.52 -6.63
C PHE A 97 -13.38 2.86 -6.15
N ILE A 98 -12.64 3.60 -5.31
CA ILE A 98 -13.04 4.93 -4.84
C ILE A 98 -13.17 5.90 -6.02
N ARG A 99 -12.17 5.96 -6.92
CA ARG A 99 -12.24 6.83 -8.12
C ARG A 99 -13.43 6.53 -9.02
N LYS A 100 -13.84 5.26 -9.11
CA LYS A 100 -14.95 4.85 -9.98
C LYS A 100 -16.33 5.17 -9.38
N ASN A 101 -16.48 5.00 -8.06
CA ASN A 101 -17.79 5.09 -7.40
C ASN A 101 -18.02 6.40 -6.66
N THR A 102 -16.95 7.15 -6.39
CA THR A 102 -17.01 8.45 -5.71
C THR A 102 -16.28 9.50 -6.56
N PRO A 103 -16.89 9.98 -7.66
CA PRO A 103 -16.39 11.16 -8.37
C PRO A 103 -16.72 12.38 -7.52
N LEU A 104 -15.87 12.67 -6.53
CA LEU A 104 -15.76 14.00 -5.93
C LEU A 104 -14.74 14.79 -6.74
#